data_AF-A0A970TUZ0-F1
#
_entry.id   AF-A0A970TUZ0-F1
#
_cell.length_a   1.000
_cell.length_b   1.000
_cell.length_c   1.000
_cell.angle_alpha   90.00
_cell.angle_beta   90.00
_cell.angle_gamma   90.00
#
_symmetry.space_group_name_H-M   'P 1'
#
loop_
_entity.id
_entity.type
_entity.pdbx_description
1 polymer ?
#
loop_
_entity_poly.entity_id
_entity_poly.type
_entity_poly.pdbx_seq_one_letter_code
_entity_poly.pdbx_strand_id
1 'polypeptide(L)'
;MSDEEIVSAIEASAEWQVERGASRIILPTPLVSDPILPLDEFLRWLDLGAGVAAASGAQALLAVGVSEVAIRAHFGTILDHLTARDDIPGVYIFAETSRSSGNVAVNQDVARMLLMASYFAGWRLEREVVVNFADTFGLACLAAGALAFAGGYERKCRRLNFGNFEERDGGGAFPKFFALSTTAYYRPERDMQRMRDERLLRLLNADRTLSSAPLFDALQAGSSAQEVPTWRESRNNVAAAKAHLIERLCDAVDELLTLPPGRDRIVWALDWLQDAERNVAYLSSRFEDAPLDDDGRHVRAWRAAFESFVQEFGLI
;
A
#
# COMPACT_ATOMS: atom_id res chain seq x y z
N MET A 1 -6.24 19.30 -24.39
CA MET A 1 -4.85 19.29 -24.90
C MET A 1 -4.81 18.65 -26.28
N SER A 2 -3.94 19.13 -27.17
CA SER A 2 -3.63 18.47 -28.45
C SER A 2 -2.77 17.21 -28.22
N ASP A 3 -2.64 16.35 -29.23
CA ASP A 3 -1.79 15.14 -29.12
C ASP A 3 -0.33 15.53 -28.88
N GLU A 4 0.14 16.56 -29.57
CA GLU A 4 1.50 17.10 -29.43
C GLU A 4 1.78 17.59 -28.01
N GLU A 5 0.82 18.29 -27.38
CA GLU A 5 0.94 18.75 -25.99
C GLU A 5 1.01 17.57 -25.01
N ILE A 6 0.24 16.51 -25.24
CA ILE A 6 0.23 15.31 -24.39
C ILE A 6 1.55 14.56 -24.53
N VAL A 7 2.00 14.29 -25.76
CA VAL A 7 3.28 13.62 -26.02
C VAL A 7 4.43 14.40 -25.39
N SER A 8 4.47 15.73 -25.57
CA SER A 8 5.52 16.57 -24.98
C SER A 8 5.54 16.48 -23.45
N ALA A 9 4.38 16.42 -22.79
CA ALA A 9 4.30 16.25 -21.35
C ALA A 9 4.80 14.87 -20.88
N ILE A 10 4.48 13.81 -21.63
CA ILE A 10 4.92 12.44 -21.35
C ILE A 10 6.45 12.33 -21.52
N GLU A 11 6.99 12.85 -22.63
CA GLU A 11 8.43 12.85 -22.92
C GLU A 11 9.22 13.63 -21.85
N ALA A 12 8.76 14.82 -21.49
CA ALA A 12 9.39 15.61 -20.42
C ALA A 12 9.40 14.87 -19.08
N SER A 13 8.34 14.12 -18.77
CA SER A 13 8.28 13.29 -17.56
C SER A 13 9.24 12.09 -17.64
N ALA A 14 9.36 11.46 -18.80
CA ALA A 14 10.28 10.35 -19.03
C ALA A 14 11.74 10.81 -18.91
N GLU A 15 12.12 11.89 -19.58
CA GLU A 15 13.47 12.47 -19.55
C GLU A 15 13.90 12.78 -18.12
N TRP A 16 13.04 13.44 -17.33
CA TRP A 16 13.32 13.76 -15.94
C TRP A 16 13.63 12.53 -15.08
N GLN A 17 12.96 11.40 -15.34
CA GLN A 17 13.17 10.13 -14.63
C GLN A 17 14.46 9.45 -15.08
N VAL A 18 14.74 9.44 -16.39
CA VAL A 18 15.98 8.89 -16.96
C VAL A 18 17.21 9.62 -16.41
N GLU A 19 17.18 10.95 -16.36
CA GLU A 19 18.26 11.78 -15.80
C GLU A 19 18.59 11.44 -14.33
N ARG A 20 17.63 10.88 -13.60
CA ARG A 20 17.79 10.46 -12.18
C ARG A 20 18.14 8.99 -12.01
N GLY A 21 18.38 8.28 -13.11
CA GLY A 21 18.76 6.87 -13.09
C GLY A 21 17.62 5.94 -12.68
N ALA A 22 16.37 6.31 -12.97
CA ALA A 22 15.24 5.43 -12.72
C ALA A 22 15.40 4.12 -13.54
N SER A 23 15.23 2.97 -12.88
CA SER A 23 15.31 1.66 -13.56
C SER A 23 14.10 1.41 -14.46
N ARG A 24 12.98 2.05 -14.15
CA ARG A 24 11.75 2.10 -14.94
C ARG A 24 11.23 3.52 -14.96
N ILE A 25 10.70 3.96 -16.09
CA ILE A 25 10.01 5.23 -16.22
C ILE A 25 8.50 5.05 -16.07
N ILE A 26 7.84 5.97 -15.39
CA ILE A 26 6.39 6.00 -15.23
C ILE A 26 5.86 7.06 -16.20
N LEU A 27 5.08 6.64 -17.18
CA LEU A 27 4.47 7.55 -18.16
C LEU A 27 3.12 8.02 -17.60
N PRO A 28 2.93 9.34 -17.42
CA PRO A 28 1.76 9.86 -16.74
C PRO A 28 0.49 9.68 -17.59
N THR A 29 -0.63 9.54 -16.89
CA THR A 29 -1.99 9.65 -17.44
C THR A 29 -2.81 10.56 -16.51
N PRO A 30 -3.91 11.16 -16.98
CA PRO A 30 -4.83 11.86 -16.09
C PRO A 30 -5.42 10.90 -15.05
N LEU A 31 -5.71 11.43 -13.86
CA LEU A 31 -6.45 10.71 -12.82
C LEU A 31 -7.91 10.55 -13.27
N VAL A 32 -8.41 9.31 -13.32
CA VAL A 32 -9.82 9.02 -13.55
C VAL A 32 -10.60 9.33 -12.28
N SER A 33 -11.23 10.51 -12.20
CA SER A 33 -11.83 11.02 -10.97
C SER A 33 -13.35 11.20 -11.01
N ASP A 34 -13.94 11.34 -12.19
CA ASP A 34 -15.37 11.56 -12.36
C ASP A 34 -16.07 10.27 -12.81
N PRO A 35 -17.02 9.71 -12.02
CA PRO A 35 -17.75 8.50 -12.40
C PRO A 35 -18.69 8.68 -13.61
N ILE A 36 -18.95 9.91 -14.06
CA ILE A 36 -19.88 10.22 -15.15
C ILE A 36 -19.13 10.47 -16.46
N LEU A 37 -17.94 11.05 -16.41
CA LEU A 37 -17.18 11.38 -17.61
C LEU A 37 -16.70 10.12 -18.34
N PRO A 38 -16.73 10.09 -19.68
CA PRO A 38 -16.18 9.00 -20.46
C PRO A 38 -14.65 8.92 -20.30
N LEU A 39 -14.09 7.75 -20.57
CA LEU A 39 -12.66 7.48 -20.45
C LEU A 39 -11.84 7.96 -21.66
N ASP A 40 -12.44 8.64 -22.63
CA ASP A 40 -11.80 9.02 -23.90
C ASP A 40 -10.47 9.75 -23.71
N GLU A 41 -10.41 10.70 -22.77
CA GLU A 41 -9.17 11.43 -22.47
C GLU A 41 -8.12 10.52 -21.83
N PHE A 42 -8.51 9.69 -20.87
CA PHE A 42 -7.61 8.72 -20.24
C PHE A 42 -7.04 7.73 -21.26
N LEU A 43 -7.89 7.15 -22.11
CA LEU A 43 -7.50 6.18 -23.13
C LEU A 43 -6.58 6.82 -24.18
N ARG A 44 -6.85 8.07 -24.56
CA ARG A 44 -5.97 8.84 -25.47
C ARG A 44 -4.58 9.05 -24.87
N TRP A 45 -4.47 9.39 -23.59
CA TRP A 45 -3.17 9.48 -22.91
C TRP A 45 -2.47 8.11 -22.81
N LEU A 46 -3.24 7.05 -22.58
CA LEU A 46 -2.73 5.68 -22.54
C LEU A 46 -2.12 5.28 -23.90
N ASP A 47 -2.80 5.60 -25.01
CA ASP A 47 -2.34 5.34 -26.38
C ASP A 47 -1.04 6.09 -26.71
N LEU A 48 -1.02 7.40 -26.46
CA LEU A 48 0.16 8.23 -26.71
C LEU A 48 1.33 7.79 -25.81
N GLY A 49 1.05 7.44 -24.55
CA GLY A 49 2.04 6.89 -23.63
C GLY A 49 2.64 5.57 -24.11
N ALA A 50 1.84 4.64 -24.61
CA ALA A 50 2.33 3.39 -25.18
C ALA A 50 3.24 3.64 -26.40
N GLY A 51 2.89 4.61 -27.25
CA GLY A 51 3.73 5.06 -28.36
C GLY A 51 5.09 5.61 -27.90
N VAL A 52 5.09 6.49 -26.89
CA VAL A 52 6.33 7.04 -26.31
C VAL A 52 7.17 5.95 -25.65
N ALA A 53 6.56 5.00 -24.93
CA ALA A 53 7.25 3.86 -24.34
C ALA A 53 8.04 3.07 -25.40
N ALA A 54 7.35 2.70 -26.49
CA ALA A 54 7.94 1.95 -27.59
C ALA A 54 9.11 2.70 -28.26
N ALA A 55 9.01 4.03 -28.41
CA ALA A 55 10.06 4.85 -29.00
C ALA A 55 11.27 5.05 -28.08
N SER A 56 11.05 5.10 -26.76
CA SER A 56 12.11 5.41 -25.77
C SER A 56 13.15 4.29 -25.60
N GLY A 57 12.77 3.03 -25.86
CA GLY A 57 13.59 1.85 -25.56
C GLY A 57 13.84 1.60 -24.07
N ALA A 58 13.31 2.46 -23.17
CA ALA A 58 13.39 2.29 -21.73
C ALA A 58 12.31 1.33 -21.22
N GLN A 59 12.56 0.70 -20.07
CA GLN A 59 11.50 -0.04 -19.37
C GLN A 59 10.48 0.97 -18.84
N ALA A 60 9.25 0.90 -19.34
CA ALA A 60 8.21 1.87 -19.05
C ALA A 60 7.00 1.22 -18.37
N LEU A 61 6.34 1.98 -17.51
CA LEU A 61 5.07 1.63 -16.88
C LEU A 61 4.07 2.73 -17.20
N LEU A 62 2.87 2.39 -17.66
CA LEU A 62 1.80 3.36 -17.81
C LEU A 62 1.15 3.62 -16.45
N ALA A 63 1.08 4.88 -16.04
CA ALA A 63 0.35 5.26 -14.84
C ALA A 63 -1.14 4.96 -15.03
N VAL A 64 -1.77 4.38 -14.01
CA VAL A 64 -3.22 4.14 -13.97
C VAL A 64 -3.71 4.61 -12.61
N GLY A 65 -4.11 5.87 -12.56
CA GLY A 65 -4.69 6.48 -11.38
C GLY A 65 -6.21 6.49 -11.46
N VAL A 66 -6.88 5.96 -10.43
CA VAL A 66 -8.34 6.02 -10.32
C VAL A 66 -8.72 6.59 -8.95
N SER A 67 -9.59 7.59 -8.91
CA SER A 67 -10.17 8.06 -7.66
C SER A 67 -11.16 7.04 -7.12
N GLU A 68 -11.16 6.86 -5.81
CA GLU A 68 -12.07 5.99 -5.06
C GLU A 68 -13.54 6.13 -5.50
N VAL A 69 -13.98 7.35 -5.83
CA VAL A 69 -15.37 7.61 -6.25
C VAL A 69 -15.69 7.13 -7.67
N ALA A 70 -14.66 6.93 -8.49
CA ALA A 70 -14.75 6.54 -9.89
C ALA A 70 -14.53 5.04 -10.13
N ILE A 71 -13.98 4.30 -9.14
CA ILE A 71 -13.60 2.89 -9.28
C ILE A 71 -14.75 2.03 -9.79
N ARG A 72 -15.93 2.12 -9.16
CA ARG A 72 -17.08 1.27 -9.53
C ARG A 72 -17.59 1.51 -10.95
N ALA A 73 -17.49 2.74 -11.44
CA ALA A 73 -17.98 3.11 -12.76
C ALA A 73 -17.01 2.67 -13.85
N HIS A 74 -15.70 2.82 -13.60
CA HIS A 74 -14.71 2.81 -14.67
C HIS A 74 -13.72 1.66 -14.64
N PHE A 75 -13.47 1.06 -13.47
CA PHE A 75 -12.33 0.15 -13.34
C PHE A 75 -12.46 -1.12 -14.19
N GLY A 76 -13.67 -1.67 -14.36
CA GLY A 76 -13.89 -2.80 -15.26
C GLY A 76 -13.41 -2.49 -16.68
N THR A 77 -13.87 -1.37 -17.24
CA THR A 77 -13.46 -0.89 -18.57
C THR A 77 -11.95 -0.62 -18.65
N ILE A 78 -11.38 0.02 -17.61
CA ILE A 78 -9.93 0.25 -17.55
C ILE A 78 -9.18 -1.09 -17.60
N LEU A 79 -9.59 -2.07 -16.80
CA LEU A 79 -8.97 -3.39 -16.75
C LEU A 79 -9.08 -4.13 -18.09
N ASP A 80 -10.23 -4.04 -18.78
CA ASP A 80 -10.42 -4.60 -20.11
C ASP A 80 -9.43 -3.98 -21.11
N HIS A 81 -9.26 -2.65 -21.10
CA HIS A 81 -8.27 -1.99 -21.95
C HIS A 81 -6.83 -2.35 -21.60
N LEU A 82 -6.51 -2.47 -20.31
CA LEU A 82 -5.19 -2.90 -19.89
C LEU A 82 -4.93 -4.34 -20.37
N THR A 83 -5.91 -5.24 -20.27
CA THR A 83 -5.70 -6.66 -20.55
C THR A 83 -5.82 -7.05 -22.03
N ALA A 84 -6.61 -6.32 -22.82
CA ALA A 84 -6.82 -6.63 -24.24
C ALA A 84 -5.69 -6.16 -25.17
N ARG A 85 -4.74 -5.39 -24.65
CA ARG A 85 -3.75 -4.64 -25.44
C ARG A 85 -2.33 -5.11 -25.20
N ASP A 86 -1.66 -5.61 -26.23
CA ASP A 86 -0.28 -6.11 -26.13
C ASP A 86 0.79 -5.00 -26.13
N ASP A 87 0.43 -3.78 -26.50
CA ASP A 87 1.32 -2.62 -26.57
C ASP A 87 1.56 -1.94 -25.21
N ILE A 88 0.92 -2.41 -24.14
CA ILE A 88 1.08 -1.89 -22.79
C ILE A 88 2.35 -2.50 -22.15
N PRO A 89 3.41 -1.71 -21.90
CA PRO A 89 4.71 -2.24 -21.44
C PRO A 89 4.69 -2.73 -19.99
N GLY A 90 3.77 -2.20 -19.19
CA GLY A 90 3.60 -2.46 -17.77
C GLY A 90 2.68 -1.41 -17.15
N VAL A 91 2.32 -1.59 -15.88
CA VAL A 91 1.30 -0.78 -15.20
C VAL A 91 1.83 -0.26 -13.87
N TYR A 92 1.71 1.04 -13.67
CA TYR A 92 1.91 1.69 -12.37
C TYR A 92 0.54 2.12 -11.83
N ILE A 93 -0.06 1.29 -10.97
CA ILE A 93 -1.44 1.49 -10.51
C ILE A 93 -1.50 2.12 -9.12
N PHE A 94 -2.44 3.04 -8.93
CA PHE A 94 -2.73 3.64 -7.64
C PHE A 94 -4.18 4.12 -7.53
N ALA A 95 -4.67 4.22 -6.30
CA ALA A 95 -5.97 4.81 -6.00
C ALA A 95 -5.81 6.17 -5.31
N GLU A 96 -6.51 7.19 -5.80
CA GLU A 96 -6.71 8.43 -5.05
C GLU A 96 -7.86 8.24 -4.06
N THR A 97 -7.68 8.68 -2.82
CA THR A 97 -8.67 8.52 -1.74
C THR A 97 -9.22 9.87 -1.32
N SER A 98 -10.48 10.13 -1.67
CA SER A 98 -11.07 11.47 -1.66
C SER A 98 -11.58 11.94 -0.30
N ARG A 99 -11.51 11.12 0.77
CA ARG A 99 -12.03 11.47 2.11
C ARG A 99 -11.17 10.94 3.26
N SER A 100 -11.50 11.37 4.47
CA SER A 100 -10.89 11.11 5.80
C SER A 100 -10.77 9.64 6.23
N SER A 101 -10.37 8.74 5.34
CA SER A 101 -10.10 7.33 5.59
C SER A 101 -8.81 7.16 6.40
N GLY A 102 -8.86 7.41 7.71
CA GLY A 102 -7.79 7.06 8.67
C GLY A 102 -6.36 7.38 8.19
N ASN A 103 -5.42 6.48 8.46
CA ASN A 103 -4.05 6.54 7.91
C ASN A 103 -3.90 5.73 6.61
N VAL A 104 -4.93 4.94 6.24
CA VAL A 104 -4.87 3.83 5.28
C VAL A 104 -6.24 3.67 4.60
N ALA A 105 -6.27 3.21 3.34
CA ALA A 105 -7.50 2.97 2.59
C ALA A 105 -8.35 1.87 3.25
N VAL A 106 -9.57 2.22 3.67
CA VAL A 106 -10.55 1.29 4.28
C VAL A 106 -11.58 0.76 3.28
N ASN A 107 -11.47 1.14 2.01
CA ASN A 107 -12.46 0.81 0.99
C ASN A 107 -12.13 -0.51 0.28
N GLN A 108 -13.09 -1.43 0.28
CA GLN A 108 -12.97 -2.73 -0.38
C GLN A 108 -12.83 -2.61 -1.90
N ASP A 109 -13.45 -1.61 -2.52
CA ASP A 109 -13.36 -1.39 -3.96
C ASP A 109 -11.94 -0.99 -4.36
N VAL A 110 -11.25 -0.19 -3.53
CA VAL A 110 -9.83 0.12 -3.72
C VAL A 110 -8.99 -1.15 -3.61
N ALA A 111 -9.16 -1.92 -2.54
CA ALA A 111 -8.41 -3.16 -2.35
C ALA A 111 -8.64 -4.14 -3.52
N ARG A 112 -9.89 -4.32 -3.95
CA ARG A 112 -10.28 -5.15 -5.09
C ARG A 112 -9.65 -4.67 -6.39
N MET A 113 -9.67 -3.36 -6.66
CA MET A 113 -9.05 -2.76 -7.84
C MET A 113 -7.57 -3.15 -7.96
N LEU A 114 -6.83 -2.98 -6.87
CA LEU A 114 -5.39 -3.28 -6.84
C LEU A 114 -5.12 -4.78 -7.02
N LEU A 115 -5.92 -5.65 -6.39
CA LEU A 115 -5.81 -7.11 -6.56
C LEU A 115 -6.09 -7.54 -7.99
N MET A 116 -7.17 -7.04 -8.59
CA MET A 116 -7.55 -7.40 -9.96
C MET A 116 -6.48 -6.94 -10.97
N ALA A 117 -5.93 -5.73 -10.83
CA ALA A 117 -4.84 -5.28 -11.69
C ALA A 117 -3.59 -6.15 -11.53
N SER A 118 -3.20 -6.46 -10.29
CA SER A 118 -2.07 -7.33 -9.97
C SER A 118 -2.24 -8.74 -10.56
N TYR A 119 -3.45 -9.27 -10.49
CA TYR A 119 -3.75 -10.61 -10.99
C TYR A 119 -3.85 -10.67 -12.52
N PHE A 120 -4.67 -9.81 -13.13
CA PHE A 120 -4.91 -9.91 -14.57
C PHE A 120 -3.75 -9.34 -15.40
N ALA A 121 -3.23 -8.15 -15.07
CA ALA A 121 -2.08 -7.63 -15.79
C ALA A 121 -0.79 -8.32 -15.34
N GLY A 122 -0.60 -8.52 -14.03
CA GLY A 122 0.62 -9.11 -13.49
C GLY A 122 0.73 -10.61 -13.70
N TRP A 123 -0.09 -11.39 -13.00
CA TRP A 123 0.00 -12.86 -13.04
C TRP A 123 -0.44 -13.48 -14.37
N ARG A 124 -1.59 -13.06 -14.92
CA ARG A 124 -2.21 -13.71 -16.08
C ARG A 124 -1.58 -13.32 -17.41
N LEU A 125 -1.04 -12.11 -17.51
CA LEU A 125 -0.43 -11.57 -18.73
C LEU A 125 1.08 -11.34 -18.59
N GLU A 126 1.66 -11.72 -17.45
CA GLU A 126 3.10 -11.61 -17.17
C GLU A 126 3.66 -10.19 -17.33
N ARG A 127 2.85 -9.17 -17.05
CA ARG A 127 3.27 -7.77 -17.13
C ARG A 127 3.80 -7.27 -15.81
N GLU A 128 4.67 -6.28 -15.89
CA GLU A 128 5.15 -5.62 -14.69
C GLU A 128 4.03 -4.75 -14.11
N VAL A 129 3.56 -5.08 -12.92
CA VAL A 129 2.59 -4.27 -12.17
C VAL A 129 3.26 -3.75 -10.91
N VAL A 130 3.37 -2.43 -10.79
CA VAL A 130 3.82 -1.75 -9.59
C VAL A 130 2.64 -1.06 -8.94
N VAL A 131 2.37 -1.40 -7.69
CA VAL A 131 1.26 -0.84 -6.91
C VAL A 131 1.78 0.28 -6.01
N ASN A 132 1.30 1.51 -6.15
CA ASN A 132 1.66 2.59 -5.24
C ASN A 132 0.48 2.98 -4.33
N PHE A 133 0.80 3.59 -3.20
CA PHE A 133 -0.17 4.12 -2.23
C PHE A 133 -1.13 3.06 -1.68
N ALA A 134 -0.65 1.82 -1.54
CA ALA A 134 -1.39 0.70 -0.96
C ALA A 134 -0.97 0.39 0.49
N ASP A 135 -0.04 1.15 1.06
CA ASP A 135 0.61 0.83 2.34
C ASP A 135 1.05 -0.65 2.36
N THR A 136 0.82 -1.36 3.46
CA THR A 136 1.20 -2.76 3.62
C THR A 136 0.28 -3.73 2.89
N PHE A 137 -0.87 -3.28 2.38
CA PHE A 137 -1.72 -4.09 1.50
C PHE A 137 -1.03 -4.44 0.17
N GLY A 138 0.05 -3.72 -0.17
CA GLY A 138 0.93 -4.12 -1.25
C GLY A 138 1.48 -5.55 -1.13
N LEU A 139 1.60 -6.12 0.08
CA LEU A 139 1.95 -7.53 0.27
C LEU A 139 0.89 -8.48 -0.34
N ALA A 140 -0.39 -8.17 -0.16
CA ALA A 140 -1.48 -8.93 -0.79
C ALA A 140 -1.47 -8.77 -2.32
N CYS A 141 -1.08 -7.59 -2.82
CA CYS A 141 -0.92 -7.35 -4.25
C CYS A 141 0.26 -8.14 -4.84
N LEU A 142 1.40 -8.23 -4.12
CA LEU A 142 2.53 -9.08 -4.49
C LEU A 142 2.11 -10.56 -4.57
N ALA A 143 1.33 -11.03 -3.59
CA ALA A 143 0.79 -12.38 -3.61
C ALA A 143 -0.14 -12.64 -4.81
N ALA A 144 -0.91 -11.61 -5.22
CA ALA A 144 -1.81 -11.67 -6.37
C ALA A 144 -1.11 -11.58 -7.73
N GLY A 145 0.15 -11.15 -7.79
CA GLY A 145 0.92 -11.07 -9.05
C GLY A 145 1.61 -9.73 -9.33
N ALA A 146 1.54 -8.76 -8.42
CA ALA A 146 2.30 -7.53 -8.58
C ALA A 146 3.82 -7.82 -8.51
N LEU A 147 4.59 -7.04 -9.27
CA LEU A 147 6.06 -7.08 -9.25
C LEU A 147 6.61 -6.39 -7.99
N ALA A 148 6.03 -5.24 -7.65
CA ALA A 148 6.48 -4.41 -6.55
C ALA A 148 5.32 -3.60 -5.97
N PHE A 149 5.50 -3.11 -4.75
CA PHE A 149 4.66 -2.05 -4.21
C PHE A 149 5.48 -0.96 -3.57
N ALA A 150 4.90 0.24 -3.48
CA ALA A 150 5.47 1.37 -2.80
C ALA A 150 4.57 1.79 -1.62
N GLY A 151 5.23 2.05 -0.49
CA GLY A 151 4.62 2.45 0.77
C GLY A 151 5.60 3.22 1.63
N GLY A 152 5.19 3.63 2.83
CA GLY A 152 6.12 4.27 3.74
C GLY A 152 5.52 4.68 5.08
N TYR A 153 6.36 5.24 5.94
CA TYR A 153 5.95 5.57 7.30
C TYR A 153 5.01 6.77 7.37
N GLU A 154 5.12 7.72 6.46
CA GLU A 154 4.30 8.94 6.50
C GLU A 154 2.98 8.74 5.77
N ARG A 155 1.93 9.43 6.21
CA ARG A 155 0.58 9.31 5.60
C ARG A 155 0.60 9.53 4.08
N LYS A 156 1.39 10.50 3.60
CA LYS A 156 1.56 10.80 2.17
C LYS A 156 2.24 9.68 1.38
N CYS A 157 2.97 8.78 2.04
CA CYS A 157 3.58 7.61 1.40
C CYS A 157 2.64 6.40 1.40
N ARG A 158 1.59 6.40 2.22
CA ARG A 158 0.67 5.26 2.40
C ARG A 158 -0.59 5.36 1.55
N ARG A 159 -1.06 6.59 1.31
CA ARG A 159 -2.23 6.86 0.49
C ARG A 159 -2.02 8.11 -0.36
N LEU A 160 -2.61 8.11 -1.55
CA LEU A 160 -2.72 9.30 -2.36
C LEU A 160 -3.96 10.08 -1.90
N ASN A 161 -3.72 11.25 -1.33
CA ASN A 161 -4.75 12.23 -1.01
C ASN A 161 -4.10 13.61 -1.18
N PHE A 162 -4.63 14.44 -2.06
CA PHE A 162 -4.00 15.72 -2.41
C PHE A 162 -3.81 16.65 -1.20
N GLY A 163 -4.75 16.65 -0.24
CA GLY A 163 -4.64 17.43 0.99
C GLY A 163 -3.52 16.98 1.96
N ASN A 164 -2.88 15.84 1.71
CA ASN A 164 -1.67 15.42 2.43
C ASN A 164 -0.38 16.05 1.84
N PHE A 165 -0.44 16.61 0.63
CA PHE A 165 0.69 17.24 -0.07
C PHE A 165 0.67 18.77 0.07
N GLU A 166 -0.44 19.35 0.54
CA GLU A 166 -0.52 20.75 0.93
C GLU A 166 0.38 21.00 2.16
N GLU A 167 1.26 22.01 2.05
CA GLU A 167 2.07 22.44 3.19
C GLU A 167 1.15 22.96 4.31
N ARG A 168 1.38 22.47 5.53
CA ARG A 168 0.67 22.92 6.72
C ARG A 168 1.67 23.53 7.69
N ASP A 169 1.28 24.65 8.30
CA ASP A 169 2.06 25.29 9.36
C ASP A 169 2.05 24.43 10.63
N GLY A 170 2.98 23.49 10.71
CA GLY A 170 3.28 22.72 11.91
C GLY A 170 2.63 21.34 12.01
N GLY A 171 2.92 20.70 13.15
CA GLY A 171 2.64 19.29 13.42
C GLY A 171 3.92 18.48 13.47
N GLY A 172 4.14 17.75 14.56
CA GLY A 172 5.26 16.81 14.69
C GLY A 172 4.72 15.39 14.72
N ALA A 173 5.34 14.49 13.97
CA ALA A 173 4.98 13.08 14.00
C ALA A 173 5.52 12.44 15.30
N PHE A 174 4.71 11.63 15.96
CA PHE A 174 5.15 10.76 17.04
C PHE A 174 5.57 9.39 16.48
N PRO A 175 6.49 8.66 17.14
CA PRO A 175 6.79 7.29 16.78
C PRO A 175 5.55 6.42 16.91
N LYS A 176 5.42 5.47 15.98
CA LYS A 176 4.40 4.43 15.94
C LYS A 176 5.07 3.13 15.55
N PHE A 177 4.92 2.12 16.38
CA PHE A 177 5.33 0.76 16.10
C PHE A 177 4.35 0.16 15.08
N PHE A 178 4.88 -0.46 14.03
CA PHE A 178 4.07 -1.16 13.04
C PHE A 178 4.08 -2.65 13.36
N ALA A 179 2.91 -3.26 13.49
CA ALA A 179 2.80 -4.70 13.65
C ALA A 179 2.21 -5.31 12.38
N LEU A 180 2.93 -6.23 11.72
CA LEU A 180 2.35 -7.01 10.63
C LEU A 180 1.30 -7.99 11.17
N SER A 181 1.48 -8.50 12.39
CA SER A 181 0.55 -9.45 13.01
C SER A 181 -0.85 -8.90 13.26
N THR A 182 -1.02 -7.58 13.23
CA THR A 182 -2.32 -6.89 13.32
C THR A 182 -2.52 -5.90 12.18
N THR A 183 -1.53 -5.73 11.32
CA THR A 183 -1.48 -4.75 10.24
C THR A 183 -1.81 -3.34 10.72
N ALA A 184 -1.39 -2.98 11.94
CA ALA A 184 -1.79 -1.74 12.61
C ALA A 184 -0.59 -0.97 13.19
N TYR A 185 -0.84 0.30 13.52
CA TYR A 185 0.19 1.20 14.06
C TYR A 185 -0.11 1.61 15.51
N TYR A 186 0.81 1.30 16.42
CA TYR A 186 0.65 1.52 17.86
C TYR A 186 1.61 2.57 18.40
N ARG A 187 1.11 3.45 19.25
CA ARG A 187 1.93 4.42 19.96
C ARG A 187 2.72 3.74 21.10
N PRO A 188 4.04 3.91 21.19
CA PRO A 188 4.87 3.17 22.14
C PRO A 188 4.43 3.29 23.60
N GLU A 189 4.10 4.49 24.06
CA GLU A 189 3.65 4.75 25.42
C GLU A 189 2.14 4.53 25.56
N ARG A 190 1.35 5.12 24.66
CA ARG A 190 -0.11 5.14 24.85
C ARG A 190 -0.78 3.81 24.55
N ASP A 191 -0.23 3.01 23.65
CA ASP A 191 -0.85 1.75 23.22
C ASP A 191 -0.03 0.54 23.70
N MET A 192 1.27 0.48 23.38
CA MET A 192 2.07 -0.70 23.67
C MET A 192 2.31 -0.93 25.18
N GLN A 193 2.39 0.14 25.98
CA GLN A 193 2.43 0.00 27.43
C GLN A 193 1.14 -0.63 27.99
N ARG A 194 -0.02 -0.24 27.46
CA ARG A 194 -1.30 -0.84 27.86
C ARG A 194 -1.38 -2.30 27.44
N MET A 195 -0.87 -2.63 26.24
CA MET A 195 -0.75 -4.04 25.82
C MET A 195 0.20 -4.83 26.73
N ARG A 196 1.29 -4.23 27.22
CA ARG A 196 2.18 -4.87 28.20
C ARG A 196 1.40 -5.19 29.48
N ASP A 197 0.70 -4.20 30.02
CA ASP A 197 -0.03 -4.32 31.28
C ASP A 197 -1.12 -5.40 31.21
N GLU A 198 -1.75 -5.55 30.04
CA GLU A 198 -2.73 -6.61 29.74
C GLU A 198 -2.09 -7.95 29.30
N ARG A 199 -0.75 -8.06 29.29
CA ARG A 199 0.01 -9.24 28.83
C ARG A 199 -0.28 -9.64 27.37
N LEU A 200 -0.56 -8.65 26.53
CA LEU A 200 -0.89 -8.78 25.11
C LEU A 200 0.27 -8.48 24.17
N LEU A 201 1.42 -7.98 24.66
CA LEU A 201 2.62 -7.79 23.82
C LEU A 201 3.08 -9.04 23.08
N ARG A 202 2.76 -10.23 23.61
CA ARG A 202 3.05 -11.52 22.96
C ARG A 202 2.45 -11.65 21.56
N LEU A 203 1.37 -10.91 21.26
CA LEU A 203 0.75 -10.88 19.93
C LEU A 203 1.65 -10.21 18.88
N LEU A 204 2.60 -9.37 19.32
CA LEU A 204 3.48 -8.59 18.47
C LEU A 204 4.91 -9.17 18.41
N ASN A 205 5.18 -10.30 19.07
CA ASN A 205 6.54 -10.84 19.19
C ASN A 205 7.19 -11.14 17.82
N ALA A 206 6.39 -11.58 16.85
CA ALA A 206 6.86 -11.86 15.48
C ALA A 206 7.21 -10.58 14.70
N ASP A 207 6.83 -9.40 15.20
CA ASP A 207 7.14 -8.10 14.59
C ASP A 207 8.35 -7.42 15.24
N ARG A 208 9.05 -8.09 16.14
CA ARG A 208 10.29 -7.58 16.71
C ARG A 208 11.38 -7.57 15.64
N THR A 209 12.00 -6.41 15.42
CA THR A 209 13.13 -6.21 14.53
C THR A 209 14.33 -5.65 15.31
N LEU A 210 15.46 -5.44 14.64
CA LEU A 210 16.64 -4.82 15.27
C LEU A 210 16.32 -3.41 15.78
N SER A 211 15.60 -2.61 14.98
CA SER A 211 15.23 -1.25 15.32
C SER A 211 14.19 -1.15 16.46
N SER A 212 13.34 -2.17 16.64
CA SER A 212 12.34 -2.21 17.73
C SER A 212 12.78 -2.98 18.97
N ALA A 213 13.90 -3.73 18.92
CA ALA A 213 14.42 -4.51 20.03
C ALA A 213 14.52 -3.73 21.35
N PRO A 214 15.09 -2.50 21.40
CA PRO A 214 15.17 -1.74 22.66
C PRO A 214 13.80 -1.41 23.28
N LEU A 215 12.77 -1.17 22.45
CA LEU A 215 11.42 -0.93 22.92
C LEU A 215 10.81 -2.21 23.52
N PHE A 216 10.96 -3.35 22.84
CA PHE A 216 10.49 -4.64 23.36
C PHE A 216 11.18 -5.02 24.66
N ASP A 217 12.50 -4.89 24.74
CA ASP A 217 13.26 -5.26 25.93
C ASP A 217 12.86 -4.41 27.14
N ALA A 218 12.69 -3.10 26.95
CA ALA A 218 12.21 -2.22 28.01
C ALA A 218 10.80 -2.59 28.47
N LEU A 219 9.85 -2.77 27.54
CA LEU A 219 8.48 -3.12 27.89
C LEU A 219 8.40 -4.50 28.56
N GLN A 220 9.17 -5.50 28.10
CA GLN A 220 9.22 -6.83 28.72
C GLN A 220 9.85 -6.80 30.12
N ALA A 221 10.80 -5.90 30.36
CA ALA A 221 11.39 -5.66 31.68
C ALA A 221 10.46 -4.87 32.63
N GLY A 222 9.31 -4.40 32.15
CA GLY A 222 8.37 -3.58 32.93
C GLY A 222 8.66 -2.07 32.91
N SER A 223 9.66 -1.63 32.15
CA SER A 223 9.97 -0.21 31.93
C SER A 223 8.96 0.46 30.98
N SER A 224 8.87 1.79 31.06
CA SER A 224 8.04 2.63 30.18
C SER A 224 8.71 2.87 28.82
N ALA A 225 7.94 3.07 27.76
CA ALA A 225 8.47 3.43 26.45
C ALA A 225 9.13 4.83 26.46
N GLN A 226 8.76 5.71 27.39
CA GLN A 226 9.43 7.00 27.59
C GLN A 226 10.90 6.87 27.98
N GLU A 227 11.27 5.76 28.62
CA GLU A 227 12.64 5.49 29.07
C GLU A 227 13.56 5.08 27.90
N VAL A 228 12.99 4.71 26.75
CA VAL A 228 13.73 4.32 25.54
C VAL A 228 13.90 5.56 24.64
N PRO A 229 15.08 6.21 24.58
CA PRO A 229 15.20 7.51 23.92
C PRO A 229 14.81 7.50 22.43
N THR A 230 15.10 6.41 21.72
CA THR A 230 14.79 6.24 20.29
C THR A 230 13.31 5.98 19.99
N TRP A 231 12.53 5.58 20.99
CA TRP A 231 11.09 5.26 20.88
C TRP A 231 10.19 6.14 21.73
N ARG A 232 10.78 7.05 22.51
CA ARG A 232 10.06 8.05 23.30
C ARG A 232 9.06 8.80 22.45
N GLU A 233 7.82 8.93 22.92
CA GLU A 233 6.78 9.71 22.24
C GLU A 233 7.03 11.22 22.31
N SER A 234 8.02 11.68 21.56
CA SER A 234 8.33 13.09 21.35
C SER A 234 8.19 13.47 19.88
N ARG A 235 7.90 14.75 19.62
CA ARG A 235 7.72 15.26 18.25
C ARG A 235 8.96 14.97 17.41
N ASN A 236 8.73 14.45 16.21
CA ASN A 236 9.72 14.11 15.19
C ASN A 236 10.72 13.01 15.60
N ASN A 237 10.48 12.30 16.70
CA ASN A 237 11.26 11.12 17.08
C ASN A 237 10.76 9.88 16.35
N VAL A 238 10.94 9.84 15.03
CA VAL A 238 10.37 8.78 14.16
C VAL A 238 11.43 7.91 13.48
N ALA A 239 12.72 8.14 13.74
CA ALA A 239 13.80 7.44 13.04
C ALA A 239 13.76 5.92 13.27
N ALA A 240 13.68 5.47 14.53
CA ALA A 240 13.60 4.04 14.85
C ALA A 240 12.30 3.41 14.35
N ALA A 241 11.19 4.13 14.42
CA ALA A 241 9.90 3.68 13.89
C ALA A 241 9.91 3.50 12.37
N LYS A 242 10.55 4.42 11.64
CA LYS A 242 10.77 4.33 10.18
C LYS A 242 11.64 3.11 9.82
N ALA A 243 12.77 2.95 10.51
CA ALA A 243 13.68 1.83 10.27
C ALA A 243 13.00 0.49 10.57
N HIS A 244 12.28 0.39 11.69
CA HIS A 244 11.51 -0.79 12.05
C HIS A 244 10.44 -1.15 11.01
N LEU A 245 9.67 -0.17 10.51
CA LEU A 245 8.69 -0.43 9.44
C LEU A 245 9.36 -1.01 8.18
N ILE A 246 10.50 -0.43 7.77
CA ILE A 246 11.25 -0.89 6.60
C ILE A 246 11.75 -2.32 6.81
N GLU A 247 12.44 -2.58 7.92
CA GLU A 247 12.93 -3.91 8.29
C GLU A 247 11.79 -4.93 8.25
N ARG A 248 10.66 -4.65 8.92
CA ARG A 248 9.56 -5.61 9.01
C ARG A 248 8.92 -5.90 7.65
N LEU A 249 8.75 -4.88 6.81
CA LEU A 249 8.18 -5.06 5.47
C LEU A 249 9.15 -5.78 4.53
N CYS A 250 10.45 -5.50 4.60
CA CYS A 250 11.46 -6.26 3.87
C CYS A 250 11.42 -7.74 4.27
N ASP A 251 11.41 -8.04 5.57
CA ASP A 251 11.32 -9.42 6.05
C ASP A 251 10.05 -10.13 5.54
N ALA A 252 8.91 -9.43 5.50
CA ALA A 252 7.64 -9.98 5.00
C ALA A 252 7.66 -10.22 3.49
N VAL A 253 8.30 -9.32 2.73
CA VAL A 253 8.51 -9.49 1.29
C VAL A 253 9.42 -10.68 1.03
N ASP A 254 10.54 -10.80 1.75
CA ASP A 254 11.46 -11.93 1.59
C ASP A 254 10.79 -13.25 1.94
N GLU A 255 10.01 -13.31 3.04
CA GLU A 255 9.20 -14.46 3.41
C GLU A 255 8.25 -14.86 2.27
N LEU A 256 7.46 -13.92 1.76
CA LEU A 256 6.54 -14.15 0.66
C LEU A 256 7.23 -14.61 -0.63
N LEU A 257 8.38 -14.01 -0.96
CA LEU A 257 9.11 -14.31 -2.20
C LEU A 257 9.82 -15.66 -2.15
N THR A 258 10.09 -16.21 -0.95
CA THR A 258 10.59 -17.60 -0.81
C THR A 258 9.55 -18.65 -1.19
N LEU A 259 8.26 -18.29 -1.20
CA LEU A 259 7.17 -19.18 -1.58
C LEU A 259 7.04 -19.27 -3.12
N PRO A 260 6.68 -20.45 -3.66
CA PRO A 260 6.35 -20.61 -5.06
C PRO A 260 5.24 -19.62 -5.49
N PRO A 261 5.38 -18.95 -6.65
CA PRO A 261 4.32 -18.09 -7.18
C PRO A 261 2.98 -18.84 -7.36
N GLY A 262 1.86 -18.11 -7.22
CA GLY A 262 0.51 -18.68 -7.33
C GLY A 262 -0.08 -19.07 -5.97
N ARG A 263 -0.55 -20.31 -5.85
CA ARG A 263 -1.36 -20.78 -4.71
C ARG A 263 -0.71 -20.52 -3.34
N ASP A 264 0.58 -20.83 -3.17
CA ASP A 264 1.24 -20.72 -1.87
C ASP A 264 1.31 -19.27 -1.37
N ARG A 265 1.61 -18.32 -2.27
CA ARG A 265 1.58 -16.88 -1.95
C ARG A 265 0.18 -16.39 -1.62
N ILE A 266 -0.84 -16.88 -2.34
CA ILE A 266 -2.24 -16.54 -2.08
C ILE A 266 -2.68 -17.06 -0.71
N VAL A 267 -2.35 -18.31 -0.37
CA VAL A 267 -2.64 -18.89 0.96
C VAL A 267 -1.94 -18.08 2.05
N TRP A 268 -0.65 -17.76 1.88
CA TRP A 268 0.10 -16.95 2.84
C TRP A 268 -0.57 -15.60 3.10
N ALA A 269 -0.98 -14.89 2.05
CA ALA A 269 -1.61 -13.57 2.19
C ALA A 269 -3.00 -13.66 2.84
N LEU A 270 -3.77 -14.71 2.53
CA LEU A 270 -5.07 -14.94 3.16
C LEU A 270 -4.90 -15.25 4.66
N ASP A 271 -4.01 -16.17 5.01
CA ASP A 271 -3.73 -16.55 6.40
C ASP A 271 -3.25 -15.33 7.21
N TRP A 272 -2.33 -14.54 6.65
CA TRP A 272 -1.87 -13.29 7.25
C TRP A 272 -3.03 -12.31 7.53
N LEU A 273 -3.88 -12.05 6.53
CA LEU A 273 -5.00 -11.10 6.68
C LEU A 273 -6.06 -11.60 7.68
N GLN A 274 -6.34 -12.90 7.69
CA GLN A 274 -7.25 -13.52 8.66
C GLN A 274 -6.68 -13.46 10.09
N ASP A 275 -5.40 -13.78 10.26
CA ASP A 275 -4.71 -13.69 11.54
C ASP A 275 -4.64 -12.25 12.05
N ALA A 276 -4.37 -11.29 11.16
CA ALA A 276 -4.37 -9.88 11.48
C ALA A 276 -5.75 -9.40 11.96
N GLU A 277 -6.82 -9.74 11.25
CA GLU A 277 -8.18 -9.39 11.68
C GLU A 277 -8.53 -10.03 13.02
N ARG A 278 -8.20 -11.31 13.22
CA ARG A 278 -8.41 -12.01 14.50
C ARG A 278 -7.72 -11.28 15.65
N ASN A 279 -6.45 -10.92 15.47
CA ASN A 279 -5.66 -10.26 16.51
C ASN A 279 -6.17 -8.85 16.81
N VAL A 280 -6.54 -8.07 15.78
CA VAL A 280 -7.20 -6.77 15.94
C VAL A 280 -8.51 -6.92 16.68
N ALA A 281 -9.39 -7.83 16.28
CA ALA A 281 -10.69 -8.03 16.92
C ALA A 281 -10.54 -8.39 18.40
N TYR A 282 -9.55 -9.22 18.74
CA TYR A 282 -9.22 -9.53 20.11
C TYR A 282 -8.75 -8.29 20.88
N LEU A 283 -7.82 -7.51 20.32
CA LEU A 283 -7.37 -6.25 20.94
C LEU A 283 -8.52 -5.25 21.13
N SER A 284 -9.38 -5.06 20.12
CA SER A 284 -10.55 -4.18 20.21
C SER A 284 -11.49 -4.61 21.33
N SER A 285 -11.72 -5.92 21.52
CA SER A 285 -12.55 -6.43 22.61
C SER A 285 -11.93 -6.21 24.00
N ARG A 286 -10.60 -6.23 24.11
CA ARG A 286 -9.88 -6.00 25.38
C ARG A 286 -9.81 -4.53 25.75
N PHE A 287 -9.86 -3.65 24.76
CA PHE A 287 -9.71 -2.20 24.93
C PHE A 287 -10.97 -1.43 24.51
N GLU A 288 -12.16 -2.03 24.63
CA GLU A 288 -13.43 -1.43 24.20
C GLU A 288 -13.70 -0.07 24.86
N ASP A 289 -13.50 0.02 26.18
CA ASP A 289 -13.73 1.25 26.97
C ASP A 289 -12.70 2.36 26.68
N ALA A 290 -11.54 1.99 26.13
CA ALA A 290 -10.46 2.91 25.81
C ALA A 290 -9.70 2.40 24.57
N PRO A 291 -10.22 2.62 23.35
CA PRO A 291 -9.63 2.06 22.13
C PRO A 291 -8.15 2.46 21.95
N LEU A 292 -7.40 1.60 21.28
CA LEU A 292 -6.03 1.90 20.83
C LEU A 292 -6.07 2.91 19.67
N ASP A 293 -4.92 3.54 19.34
CA ASP A 293 -4.87 4.58 18.29
C ASP A 293 -5.27 4.08 16.89
N ASP A 294 -5.09 2.78 16.62
CA ASP A 294 -5.52 2.12 15.38
C ASP A 294 -6.56 1.04 15.70
N ASP A 295 -7.72 1.13 15.04
CA ASP A 295 -8.89 0.27 15.26
C ASP A 295 -8.98 -0.90 14.26
N GLY A 296 -8.06 -0.97 13.30
CA GLY A 296 -7.94 -2.06 12.32
C GLY A 296 -9.15 -2.23 11.38
N ARG A 297 -9.98 -1.20 11.19
CA ARG A 297 -11.08 -1.23 10.20
C ARG A 297 -10.60 -1.57 8.78
N HIS A 298 -9.41 -1.10 8.40
CA HIS A 298 -8.81 -1.42 7.10
C HIS A 298 -8.51 -2.90 6.97
N VAL A 299 -8.06 -3.57 8.05
CA VAL A 299 -7.72 -5.00 8.03
C VAL A 299 -8.94 -5.85 7.67
N ARG A 300 -10.10 -5.54 8.25
CA ARG A 300 -11.37 -6.18 7.90
C ARG A 300 -11.73 -5.97 6.43
N ALA A 301 -11.59 -4.74 5.94
CA ALA A 301 -11.89 -4.43 4.54
C ALA A 301 -10.96 -5.17 3.58
N TRP A 302 -9.66 -5.23 3.90
CA TRP A 302 -8.64 -5.89 3.10
C TRP A 302 -8.83 -7.40 3.08
N ARG A 303 -9.05 -8.03 4.25
CA ARG A 303 -9.33 -9.46 4.36
C ARG A 303 -10.58 -9.81 3.55
N ALA A 304 -11.66 -9.04 3.67
CA ALA A 304 -12.89 -9.27 2.92
C ALA A 304 -12.69 -9.16 1.40
N ALA A 305 -11.96 -8.13 0.94
CA ALA A 305 -11.65 -7.96 -0.47
C ALA A 305 -10.78 -9.10 -1.01
N PHE A 306 -9.75 -9.51 -0.27
CA PHE A 306 -8.84 -10.58 -0.65
C PHE A 306 -9.54 -11.95 -0.68
N GLU A 307 -10.33 -12.25 0.34
CA GLU A 307 -11.11 -13.49 0.42
C GLU A 307 -12.14 -13.59 -0.72
N SER A 308 -12.88 -12.51 -0.98
CA SER A 308 -13.81 -12.46 -2.12
C SER A 308 -13.09 -12.65 -3.46
N PHE A 309 -11.91 -12.04 -3.63
CA PHE A 309 -11.08 -12.19 -4.82
C PHE A 309 -10.62 -13.64 -5.00
N VAL A 310 -10.14 -14.28 -3.94
CA VAL A 310 -9.71 -15.69 -3.97
C VAL A 310 -10.86 -16.62 -4.35
N GLN A 311 -12.04 -16.41 -3.77
CA GLN A 311 -13.23 -17.22 -4.04
C GLN A 311 -13.73 -17.05 -5.48
N GLU A 312 -13.79 -15.81 -5.96
CA GLU A 312 -14.27 -15.50 -7.31
C GLU A 312 -13.42 -16.16 -8.41
N PHE A 313 -12.10 -16.22 -8.21
CA PHE A 313 -11.17 -16.76 -9.19
C PHE A 313 -10.68 -18.18 -8.89
N GLY A 314 -11.19 -18.82 -7.83
CA GLY A 314 -10.86 -20.22 -7.48
C GLY A 314 -9.38 -20.45 -7.21
N LEU A 315 -8.74 -19.55 -6.46
CA LEU A 315 -7.27 -19.54 -6.28
C LEU A 315 -6.76 -20.45 -5.15
N ILE A 316 -7.66 -21.05 -4.37
CA ILE A 316 -7.38 -22.02 -3.29
C ILE A 316 -8.34 -23.21 -3.41
#